data_AF-A0A1H9M6A8-F1
#
_entry.id   AF-A0A1H9M6A8-F1
#
_cell.length_a   1.000
_cell.length_b   1.000
_cell.length_c   1.000
_cell.angle_alpha   90.00
_cell.angle_beta   90.00
_cell.angle_gamma   90.00
#
_symmetry.space_group_name_H-M   'P 1'
#
loop_
_entity.id
_entity.type
_entity.pdbx_description
1 polymer ?
#
loop_
_entity_poly.entity_id
_entity_poly.type
_entity_poly.pdbx_seq_one_letter_code
_entity_poly.pdbx_strand_id
1 'polypeptide(L)'
;MNNTFIYKQATLADFRHAIDEYGWVVYEKAINQKLISDIIAGFESSYLLRREIQKLNGIEENMEGTLHHLLEKDNFAIELLGKLCCHREIRDFLGGNYILNGINGVINSKKSKSYIQNVHRDVRTFSGENKYMIQMIIVLDDFTIFNGATHFLSGSHKLDIRPDEKHFKAFSKQAVAKKGSIILFDSNLWHAGGINFTRKQRRALTLGFTKPYIKQQFDYPRFLGYEYGETLDSDLRQIIGYNARVPASLQEYYQPREQRMYKSDQG
;
A
#
# COMPACT_ATOMS: atom_id res chain seq x y z
N MET A 1 -14.53 -14.41 -11.77
CA MET A 1 -14.75 -13.36 -10.76
C MET A 1 -14.77 -12.06 -11.51
N ASN A 2 -15.75 -11.21 -11.25
CA ASN A 2 -15.87 -9.93 -11.94
C ASN A 2 -15.15 -8.85 -11.12
N ASN A 3 -13.83 -8.98 -10.98
CA ASN A 3 -13.00 -8.09 -10.17
C ASN A 3 -11.69 -7.68 -10.84
N THR A 4 -11.58 -7.87 -12.16
CA THR A 4 -10.42 -7.43 -12.95
C THR A 4 -10.90 -6.54 -14.08
N PHE A 5 -10.34 -5.33 -14.18
CA PHE A 5 -10.78 -4.32 -15.13
C PHE A 5 -9.58 -3.61 -15.77
N ILE A 6 -9.75 -3.12 -17.00
CA ILE A 6 -8.83 -2.14 -17.59
C ILE A 6 -9.05 -0.81 -16.88
N TYR A 7 -8.04 -0.27 -16.21
CA TYR A 7 -8.20 0.87 -15.29
C TYR A 7 -8.96 2.06 -15.91
N LYS A 8 -8.58 2.47 -17.13
CA LYS A 8 -9.18 3.62 -17.83
C LYS A 8 -10.65 3.42 -18.23
N GLN A 9 -11.14 2.18 -18.21
CA GLN A 9 -12.51 1.82 -18.58
C GLN A 9 -13.37 1.51 -17.34
N ALA A 10 -12.75 1.34 -16.18
CA ALA A 10 -13.43 0.96 -14.96
C ALA A 10 -14.20 2.15 -14.34
N THR A 11 -15.40 1.86 -13.88
CA THR A 11 -16.25 2.80 -13.17
C THR A 11 -16.10 2.65 -11.66
N LEU A 12 -16.57 3.65 -10.91
CA LEU A 12 -16.65 3.54 -9.45
C LEU A 12 -17.67 2.48 -9.00
N ALA A 13 -18.67 2.17 -9.84
CA ALA A 13 -19.61 1.08 -9.55
C ALA A 13 -18.92 -0.29 -9.62
N ASP A 14 -18.03 -0.49 -10.61
CA ASP A 14 -17.20 -1.70 -10.72
C ASP A 14 -16.32 -1.87 -9.48
N PHE A 15 -15.69 -0.78 -9.04
CA PHE A 15 -14.91 -0.75 -7.80
C PHE A 15 -15.74 -1.18 -6.58
N ARG A 16 -16.88 -0.50 -6.35
CA ARG A 16 -17.75 -0.75 -5.19
C ARG A 16 -18.25 -2.18 -5.18
N HIS A 17 -18.68 -2.69 -6.34
CA HIS A 17 -19.12 -4.08 -6.46
C HIS A 17 -17.99 -5.06 -6.13
N ALA A 18 -16.80 -4.87 -6.71
CA ALA A 18 -15.68 -5.78 -6.49
C ALA A 18 -15.16 -5.75 -5.04
N ILE A 19 -15.08 -4.56 -4.42
CA ILE A 19 -14.66 -4.42 -3.02
C ILE A 19 -15.72 -4.95 -2.06
N ASP A 20 -17.01 -4.71 -2.28
CA ASP A 20 -18.05 -5.29 -1.42
C ASP A 20 -18.07 -6.82 -1.54
N GLU A 21 -18.18 -7.35 -2.75
CA GLU A 21 -18.37 -8.79 -2.97
C GLU A 21 -17.11 -9.59 -2.64
N TYR A 22 -15.94 -9.13 -3.09
CA TYR A 22 -14.71 -9.89 -2.99
C TYR A 22 -13.73 -9.33 -1.96
N GLY A 23 -13.81 -8.05 -1.62
CA GLY A 23 -12.82 -7.37 -0.76
C GLY A 23 -11.57 -6.91 -1.52
N TRP A 24 -11.46 -7.18 -2.82
CA TRP A 24 -10.31 -6.80 -3.64
C TRP A 24 -10.64 -6.70 -5.13
N VAL A 25 -9.89 -5.84 -5.83
CA VAL A 25 -10.04 -5.55 -7.26
C VAL A 25 -8.67 -5.41 -7.93
N VAL A 26 -8.56 -5.84 -9.19
CA VAL A 26 -7.38 -5.69 -10.04
C VAL A 26 -7.67 -4.68 -11.15
N TYR A 27 -6.80 -3.69 -11.26
CA TYR A 27 -6.78 -2.73 -12.36
C TYR A 27 -5.58 -2.96 -13.25
N GLU A 28 -5.82 -3.50 -14.45
CA GLU A 28 -4.81 -3.70 -15.47
C GLU A 28 -4.52 -2.40 -16.23
N LYS A 29 -3.30 -2.29 -16.75
CA LYS A 29 -2.82 -1.12 -17.50
C LYS A 29 -3.02 0.20 -16.74
N ALA A 30 -2.94 0.16 -15.41
CA ALA A 30 -3.14 1.32 -14.55
C ALA A 30 -1.95 2.28 -14.60
N ILE A 31 -0.73 1.73 -14.44
CA ILE A 31 0.50 2.53 -14.41
C ILE A 31 1.23 2.41 -15.74
N ASN A 32 1.70 3.56 -16.24
CA ASN A 32 2.47 3.61 -17.48
C ASN A 32 3.83 2.87 -17.35
N GLN A 33 4.33 2.31 -18.45
CA GLN A 33 5.52 1.47 -18.43
C GLN A 33 6.82 2.24 -18.14
N LYS A 34 6.86 3.56 -18.42
CA LYS A 34 8.01 4.40 -18.07
C LYS A 34 8.16 4.48 -16.55
N LEU A 35 7.11 4.88 -15.85
CA LEU A 35 7.11 5.01 -14.38
C LEU A 35 7.42 3.67 -13.71
N ILE A 36 6.89 2.55 -14.21
CA ILE A 36 7.26 1.22 -13.66
C ILE A 36 8.75 0.93 -13.86
N SER A 37 9.32 1.28 -15.01
CA SER A 37 10.74 1.09 -15.28
C SER A 37 11.61 1.95 -14.35
N ASP A 38 11.20 3.20 -14.11
CA ASP A 38 11.89 4.13 -13.20
C ASP A 38 11.86 3.60 -11.75
N ILE A 39 10.70 3.09 -11.30
CA ILE A 39 10.55 2.45 -9.98
C ILE A 39 11.49 1.24 -9.86
N ILE A 40 11.52 0.38 -10.88
CA ILE A 40 12.37 -0.82 -10.88
C ILE A 40 13.85 -0.45 -10.82
N ALA A 41 14.27 0.59 -11.53
CA ALA A 41 15.65 1.07 -11.53
C ALA A 41 16.07 1.59 -10.15
N GLY A 42 15.19 2.34 -9.46
CA GLY A 42 15.45 2.84 -8.10
C GLY A 42 15.20 1.81 -6.98
N PHE A 43 14.67 0.63 -7.29
CA PHE A 43 14.29 -0.36 -6.29
C PHE A 43 15.51 -0.97 -5.59
N GLU A 44 16.58 -1.26 -6.34
CA GLU A 44 17.78 -1.92 -5.80
C GLU A 44 18.56 -1.01 -4.86
N SER A 45 18.82 0.25 -5.24
CA SER A 45 19.47 1.23 -4.37
C SER A 45 18.69 1.43 -3.07
N SER A 46 17.36 1.53 -3.17
CA SER A 46 16.47 1.61 -2.02
C SER A 46 16.60 0.37 -1.12
N TYR A 47 16.65 -0.84 -1.71
CA TYR A 47 16.84 -2.09 -0.97
C TYR A 47 18.16 -2.11 -0.21
N LEU A 48 19.27 -1.77 -0.89
CA LEU A 48 20.61 -1.79 -0.30
C LEU A 48 20.72 -0.87 0.91
N LEU A 49 20.15 0.34 0.83
CA LEU A 49 20.11 1.28 1.95
C LEU A 49 19.38 0.70 3.17
N ARG A 50 18.20 0.09 2.98
CA ARG A 50 17.47 -0.55 4.10
C ARG A 50 18.24 -1.74 4.65
N ARG A 51 18.89 -2.54 3.80
CA ARG A 51 19.68 -3.69 4.23
C ARG A 51 20.88 -3.28 5.08
N GLU A 52 21.52 -2.17 4.77
CA GLU A 52 22.59 -1.61 5.59
C GLU A 52 22.08 -1.25 6.98
N ILE A 53 20.99 -0.48 7.08
CA ILE A 53 20.37 -0.10 8.35
C ILE A 53 19.90 -1.33 9.15
N GLN A 54 19.29 -2.32 8.49
CA GLN A 54 18.83 -3.55 9.13
C GLN A 54 20.00 -4.35 9.74
N LYS A 55 21.14 -4.42 9.05
CA LYS A 55 22.35 -5.08 9.57
C LYS A 55 22.97 -4.30 10.73
N LEU A 56 23.08 -2.98 10.60
CA LEU A 56 23.60 -2.11 11.67
C LEU A 56 22.79 -2.25 12.96
N ASN A 57 21.48 -2.48 12.83
CA ASN A 57 20.57 -2.64 13.96
C ASN A 57 20.33 -4.11 14.37
N GLY A 58 20.98 -5.09 13.74
CA GLY A 58 20.90 -6.51 14.09
C GLY A 58 19.54 -7.19 13.84
N ILE A 59 18.80 -6.77 12.81
CA ILE A 59 17.47 -7.32 12.45
C ILE A 59 17.43 -7.93 11.04
N GLU A 60 18.58 -8.25 10.48
CA GLU A 60 18.76 -8.62 9.07
C GLU A 60 18.17 -9.98 8.70
N GLU A 61 18.08 -10.92 9.65
CA GLU A 61 17.66 -12.31 9.41
C GLU A 61 16.19 -12.42 8.99
N ASN A 62 15.32 -11.60 9.58
CA ASN A 62 13.87 -11.68 9.38
C ASN A 62 13.32 -10.70 8.32
N MET A 63 14.20 -9.87 7.74
CA MET A 63 13.82 -8.75 6.87
C MET A 63 14.32 -8.90 5.43
N GLU A 64 14.93 -10.04 5.07
CA GLU A 64 15.42 -10.27 3.71
C GLU A 64 14.28 -10.14 2.69
N GLY A 65 14.53 -9.37 1.63
CA GLY A 65 13.55 -9.11 0.58
C GLY A 65 12.42 -8.16 0.98
N THR A 66 12.47 -7.50 2.14
CA THR A 66 11.51 -6.46 2.54
C THR A 66 12.15 -5.08 2.55
N LEU A 67 11.43 -4.09 2.06
CA LEU A 67 11.82 -2.68 2.04
C LEU A 67 10.72 -1.90 2.74
N HIS A 68 10.97 -1.41 3.95
CA HIS A 68 9.98 -0.60 4.67
C HIS A 68 10.24 0.89 4.45
N HIS A 69 9.15 1.67 4.34
CA HIS A 69 9.14 3.13 4.23
C HIS A 69 10.02 3.67 3.10
N LEU A 70 9.58 3.50 1.87
CA LEU A 70 10.28 3.88 0.64
C LEU A 70 10.11 5.36 0.24
N LEU A 71 9.41 6.19 1.01
CA LEU A 71 9.21 7.59 0.64
C LEU A 71 10.45 8.43 0.99
N GLU A 72 11.18 8.90 -0.01
CA GLU A 72 12.34 9.79 0.13
C GLU A 72 12.33 10.88 -0.94
N LYS A 73 13.05 11.99 -0.72
CA LYS A 73 13.12 13.12 -1.66
C LYS A 73 13.72 12.74 -3.00
N ASP A 74 14.77 11.91 -2.97
CA ASP A 74 15.65 11.68 -4.11
C ASP A 74 15.41 10.31 -4.76
N ASN A 75 14.25 9.70 -4.52
CA ASN A 75 13.88 8.41 -5.12
C ASN A 75 12.55 8.48 -5.89
N PHE A 76 12.15 7.35 -6.46
CA PHE A 76 10.97 7.25 -7.32
C PHE A 76 9.63 7.54 -6.60
N ALA A 77 9.59 7.55 -5.27
CA ALA A 77 8.35 7.54 -4.51
C ALA A 77 7.58 8.87 -4.63
N ILE A 78 8.28 10.01 -4.68
CA ILE A 78 7.63 11.32 -4.87
C ILE A 78 6.95 11.37 -6.24
N GLU A 79 7.64 10.96 -7.30
CA GLU A 79 7.05 10.91 -8.65
C GLU A 79 5.89 9.91 -8.73
N LEU A 80 6.01 8.74 -8.07
CA LEU A 80 4.94 7.76 -7.99
C LEU A 80 3.69 8.33 -7.31
N LEU A 81 3.84 9.00 -6.15
CA LEU A 81 2.71 9.58 -5.42
C LEU A 81 2.07 10.75 -6.20
N GLY A 82 2.87 11.54 -6.92
CA GLY A 82 2.36 12.63 -7.76
C GLY A 82 1.60 12.13 -9.00
N LYS A 83 1.80 10.87 -9.40
CA LYS A 83 1.11 10.19 -10.50
C LYS A 83 0.23 9.04 -10.00
N LEU A 84 -0.14 9.07 -8.72
CA LEU A 84 -0.86 7.98 -8.08
C LEU A 84 -2.20 7.74 -8.80
N CYS A 85 -2.49 6.48 -9.08
CA CYS A 85 -3.79 6.09 -9.61
C CYS A 85 -4.75 5.80 -8.45
N CYS A 86 -6.03 5.72 -8.77
CA CYS A 86 -7.10 5.29 -7.86
C CYS A 86 -7.50 6.29 -6.75
N HIS A 87 -7.23 7.59 -6.92
CA HIS A 87 -7.68 8.61 -5.96
C HIS A 87 -9.19 8.54 -5.68
N ARG A 88 -10.00 8.34 -6.72
CA ARG A 88 -11.46 8.27 -6.63
C ARG A 88 -11.90 7.08 -5.78
N GLU A 89 -11.33 5.91 -6.04
CA GLU A 89 -11.62 4.66 -5.35
C GLU A 89 -11.19 4.71 -3.87
N ILE A 90 -10.00 5.26 -3.58
CA ILE A 90 -9.51 5.41 -2.21
C ILE A 90 -10.38 6.38 -1.42
N ARG A 91 -10.73 7.54 -2.00
CA ARG A 91 -11.62 8.52 -1.36
C ARG A 91 -13.02 7.97 -1.13
N ASP A 92 -13.55 7.21 -2.08
CA ASP A 92 -14.85 6.55 -1.96
C ASP A 92 -14.86 5.53 -0.82
N PHE A 93 -13.84 4.66 -0.78
CA PHE A 93 -13.72 3.63 0.25
C PHE A 93 -13.53 4.23 1.65
N LEU A 94 -12.68 5.24 1.79
CA LEU A 94 -12.38 5.88 3.08
C LEU A 94 -13.39 6.98 3.44
N GLY A 95 -14.29 7.38 2.54
CA GLY A 95 -15.31 8.40 2.77
C GLY A 95 -14.77 9.82 2.91
N GLY A 96 -13.61 10.14 2.34
CA GLY A 96 -13.02 11.49 2.47
C GLY A 96 -11.57 11.60 2.00
N ASN A 97 -10.88 12.62 2.50
CA ASN A 97 -9.42 12.74 2.36
C ASN A 97 -8.72 11.50 2.95
N TYR A 98 -7.49 11.28 2.53
CA TYR A 98 -6.67 10.17 3.01
C TYR A 98 -5.20 10.58 3.09
N ILE A 99 -4.44 9.78 3.83
CA ILE A 99 -2.99 9.90 3.95
C ILE A 99 -2.33 8.54 3.74
N LEU A 100 -1.07 8.54 3.32
CA LEU A 100 -0.23 7.36 3.17
C LEU A 100 0.16 6.85 4.56
N ASN A 101 -0.29 5.67 4.94
CA ASN A 101 0.14 5.03 6.16
C ASN A 101 1.55 4.42 6.04
N GLY A 102 1.84 3.82 4.89
CA GLY A 102 3.06 3.07 4.61
C GLY A 102 3.29 2.93 3.10
N ILE A 103 4.53 3.02 2.64
CA ILE A 103 4.94 2.56 1.30
C ILE A 103 6.12 1.61 1.46
N ASN A 104 5.93 0.35 1.08
CA ASN A 104 6.88 -0.72 1.27
C ASN A 104 7.12 -1.46 -0.04
N GLY A 105 8.27 -2.12 -0.17
CA GLY A 105 8.60 -3.02 -1.27
C GLY A 105 8.77 -4.44 -0.75
N VAL A 106 8.42 -5.42 -1.58
CA VAL A 106 8.73 -6.82 -1.28
C VAL A 106 9.33 -7.51 -2.50
N ILE A 107 10.33 -8.35 -2.25
CA ILE A 107 11.01 -9.23 -3.19
C ILE A 107 10.70 -10.66 -2.78
N ASN A 108 9.82 -11.31 -3.54
CA ASN A 108 9.53 -12.73 -3.35
C ASN A 108 10.47 -13.57 -4.21
N SER A 109 11.32 -14.39 -3.57
CA SER A 109 12.29 -15.26 -4.23
C SER A 109 12.06 -16.73 -3.86
N LYS A 110 12.67 -17.67 -4.57
CA LYS A 110 12.54 -19.10 -4.25
C LYS A 110 13.04 -19.45 -2.84
N LYS A 111 13.98 -18.67 -2.31
CA LYS A 111 14.59 -18.89 -0.99
C LYS A 111 13.89 -18.11 0.12
N SER A 112 13.02 -17.15 -0.20
CA SER A 112 12.42 -16.30 0.82
C SER A 112 11.43 -17.09 1.67
N LYS A 113 11.75 -17.25 2.95
CA LYS A 113 10.81 -17.60 4.02
C LYS A 113 10.42 -16.31 4.75
N SER A 114 9.70 -15.44 4.06
CA SER A 114 9.29 -14.15 4.63
C SER A 114 7.93 -14.27 5.31
N TYR A 115 7.74 -13.55 6.41
CA TYR A 115 6.48 -13.50 7.15
C TYR A 115 5.28 -13.09 6.29
N ILE A 116 5.52 -12.43 5.15
CA ILE A 116 4.49 -12.05 4.17
C ILE A 116 3.73 -13.26 3.61
N GLN A 117 4.28 -14.48 3.70
CA GLN A 117 3.63 -15.72 3.27
C GLN A 117 2.67 -16.29 4.32
N ASN A 118 2.70 -15.78 5.55
CA ASN A 118 1.73 -16.17 6.58
C ASN A 118 0.35 -15.62 6.22
N VAL A 119 -0.71 -16.33 6.56
CA VAL A 119 -2.08 -15.81 6.40
C VAL A 119 -2.32 -14.71 7.43
N HIS A 120 -2.57 -13.49 6.96
CA HIS A 120 -2.72 -12.30 7.79
C HIS A 120 -3.75 -11.30 7.22
N ARG A 121 -4.10 -10.32 8.05
CA ARG A 121 -4.69 -9.03 7.68
C ARG A 121 -3.66 -7.95 8.00
N ASP A 122 -3.68 -6.84 7.27
CA ASP A 122 -2.74 -5.74 7.52
C ASP A 122 -3.12 -4.91 8.75
N VAL A 123 -4.41 -4.91 9.11
CA VAL A 123 -4.88 -4.42 10.41
C VAL A 123 -5.10 -5.60 11.36
N ARG A 124 -4.53 -5.49 12.57
CA ARG A 124 -4.73 -6.50 13.62
C ARG A 124 -6.13 -6.45 14.22
N THR A 125 -6.76 -5.28 14.18
CA THR A 125 -8.11 -5.05 14.69
C THR A 125 -9.09 -5.13 13.53
N PHE A 126 -10.09 -6.01 13.65
CA PHE A 126 -11.20 -6.03 12.72
C PHE A 126 -12.06 -4.78 12.88
N SER A 127 -12.32 -4.09 11.77
CA SER A 127 -13.04 -2.82 11.77
C SER A 127 -14.49 -2.93 11.30
N GLY A 128 -14.92 -4.13 10.88
CA GLY A 128 -16.26 -4.39 10.37
C GLY A 128 -16.59 -3.50 9.18
N GLU A 129 -17.74 -2.84 9.24
CA GLU A 129 -18.19 -1.90 8.21
C GLU A 129 -17.36 -0.60 8.18
N ASN A 130 -16.60 -0.30 9.25
CA ASN A 130 -15.78 0.90 9.28
C ASN A 130 -14.53 0.73 8.40
N LYS A 131 -14.48 1.49 7.30
CA LYS A 131 -13.35 1.47 6.38
C LYS A 131 -12.24 2.41 6.86
N TYR A 132 -11.24 1.85 7.56
CA TYR A 132 -10.12 2.64 8.11
C TYR A 132 -8.86 2.61 7.25
N MET A 133 -8.62 1.51 6.53
CA MET A 133 -7.42 1.33 5.73
C MET A 133 -7.75 0.57 4.46
N ILE A 134 -7.22 1.06 3.34
CA ILE A 134 -7.20 0.36 2.06
C ILE A 134 -5.75 0.14 1.66
N GLN A 135 -5.48 -1.05 1.15
CA GLN A 135 -4.15 -1.45 0.72
C GLN A 135 -4.10 -1.46 -0.81
N MET A 136 -2.96 -1.08 -1.35
CA MET A 136 -2.66 -1.06 -2.77
C MET A 136 -1.38 -1.87 -3.02
N ILE A 137 -1.45 -2.84 -3.92
CA ILE A 137 -0.27 -3.51 -4.48
C ILE A 137 -0.02 -2.93 -5.87
N ILE A 138 1.21 -2.48 -6.12
CA ILE A 138 1.70 -2.18 -7.46
C ILE A 138 2.53 -3.35 -7.96
N VAL A 139 2.11 -3.92 -9.09
CA VAL A 139 2.71 -5.11 -9.71
C VAL A 139 3.95 -4.68 -10.52
N LEU A 140 5.16 -4.88 -9.97
CA LEU A 140 6.42 -4.49 -10.62
C LEU A 140 6.96 -5.55 -11.59
N ASP A 141 6.71 -6.82 -11.30
CA ASP A 141 6.93 -7.94 -12.21
C ASP A 141 5.60 -8.66 -12.40
N ASP A 142 5.38 -9.33 -13.55
CA ASP A 142 4.14 -10.11 -13.78
C ASP A 142 3.85 -11.03 -12.60
N PHE A 143 2.64 -10.96 -12.05
CA PHE A 143 2.14 -11.89 -11.03
C PHE A 143 1.54 -13.11 -11.74
N THR A 144 2.04 -14.28 -11.40
CA THR A 144 1.59 -15.58 -11.93
C THR A 144 1.37 -16.56 -10.79
N ILE A 145 0.65 -17.64 -11.07
CA ILE A 145 0.46 -18.75 -10.11
C ILE A 145 1.81 -19.27 -9.61
N PHE A 146 2.78 -19.42 -10.52
CA PHE A 146 4.07 -20.08 -10.24
C PHE A 146 5.10 -19.19 -9.54
N ASN A 147 5.08 -17.88 -9.74
CA ASN A 147 6.00 -16.95 -9.07
C ASN A 147 5.42 -16.32 -7.79
N GLY A 148 4.37 -16.95 -7.27
CA GLY A 148 3.80 -16.64 -5.97
C GLY A 148 2.99 -15.36 -5.96
N ALA A 149 2.12 -15.12 -6.95
CA ALA A 149 1.11 -14.07 -6.85
C ALA A 149 0.37 -14.13 -5.50
N THR A 150 0.01 -12.96 -4.94
CA THR A 150 -0.66 -12.85 -3.64
C THR A 150 -2.00 -13.58 -3.65
N HIS A 151 -2.26 -14.38 -2.62
CA HIS A 151 -3.53 -15.05 -2.35
C HIS A 151 -4.47 -14.13 -1.58
N PHE A 152 -5.72 -14.04 -2.01
CA PHE A 152 -6.79 -13.35 -1.31
C PHE A 152 -7.94 -14.32 -1.02
N LEU A 153 -8.45 -14.32 0.21
CA LEU A 153 -9.65 -15.07 0.57
C LEU A 153 -10.87 -14.16 0.45
N SER A 154 -11.50 -14.16 -0.73
CA SER A 154 -12.64 -13.28 -1.03
C SER A 154 -13.77 -13.41 0.00
N GLY A 155 -14.37 -12.26 0.38
CA GLY A 155 -15.47 -12.21 1.35
C GLY A 155 -15.03 -12.25 2.81
N SER A 156 -13.78 -12.62 3.09
CA SER A 156 -13.29 -12.75 4.46
C SER A 156 -13.10 -11.42 5.20
N HIS A 157 -13.15 -10.30 4.48
CA HIS A 157 -13.18 -8.94 5.04
C HIS A 157 -14.48 -8.62 5.77
N LYS A 158 -15.53 -9.43 5.62
CA LYS A 158 -16.84 -9.24 6.28
C LYS A 158 -16.94 -9.89 7.66
N LEU A 159 -16.00 -10.75 8.04
CA LEU A 159 -16.08 -11.55 9.27
C LEU A 159 -14.82 -11.43 10.11
N ASP A 160 -14.98 -11.30 11.43
CA ASP A 160 -13.86 -11.36 12.36
C ASP A 160 -13.43 -12.79 12.71
N ILE A 161 -13.20 -13.61 11.68
CA ILE A 161 -12.82 -15.01 11.85
C ILE A 161 -11.54 -15.24 11.06
N ARG A 162 -10.49 -15.68 11.76
CA ARG A 162 -9.25 -16.12 11.11
C ARG A 162 -9.49 -17.47 10.43
N PRO A 163 -9.26 -17.59 9.11
CA PRO A 163 -9.36 -18.88 8.45
C PRO A 163 -8.23 -19.78 8.93
N ASP A 164 -8.51 -21.07 9.09
CA ASP A 164 -7.45 -22.06 9.20
C ASP A 164 -6.72 -22.21 7.85
N GLU A 165 -5.52 -22.79 7.89
CA GLU A 165 -4.66 -22.91 6.71
C GLU A 165 -5.28 -23.77 5.60
N LYS A 166 -6.04 -24.81 5.96
CA LYS A 166 -6.68 -25.72 4.99
C LYS A 166 -7.79 -24.99 4.25
N HIS A 167 -8.63 -24.26 4.97
CA HIS A 167 -9.67 -23.41 4.41
C HIS A 167 -9.08 -22.33 3.51
N PHE A 168 -8.07 -21.59 4.01
CA PHE A 168 -7.43 -20.55 3.22
C PHE A 168 -6.82 -21.11 1.93
N LYS A 169 -6.10 -22.24 1.99
CA LYS A 169 -5.51 -22.87 0.82
C LYS A 169 -6.56 -23.36 -0.20
N ALA A 170 -7.70 -23.86 0.28
CA ALA A 170 -8.75 -24.38 -0.59
C ALA A 170 -9.56 -23.27 -1.30
N PHE A 171 -9.77 -22.13 -0.63
CA PHE A 171 -10.72 -21.11 -1.09
C PHE A 171 -10.09 -19.76 -1.47
N SER A 172 -8.84 -19.50 -1.08
CA SER A 172 -8.14 -18.30 -1.54
C SER A 172 -7.81 -18.39 -3.03
N LYS A 173 -7.66 -17.23 -3.67
CA LYS A 173 -7.32 -17.12 -5.09
C LYS A 173 -6.13 -16.20 -5.28
N GLN A 174 -5.25 -16.58 -6.21
CA GLN A 174 -4.10 -15.77 -6.57
C GLN A 174 -4.50 -14.62 -7.49
N ALA A 175 -4.09 -13.40 -7.15
CA ALA A 175 -4.25 -12.23 -8.00
C ALA A 175 -3.20 -12.22 -9.12
N VAL A 176 -3.46 -12.99 -10.19
CA VAL A 176 -2.66 -12.99 -11.41
C VAL A 176 -2.87 -11.66 -12.14
N ALA A 177 -1.78 -10.95 -12.45
CA ALA A 177 -1.83 -9.61 -13.02
C ALA A 177 -0.55 -9.27 -13.78
N LYS A 178 -0.64 -8.44 -14.81
CA LYS A 178 0.53 -7.99 -15.58
C LYS A 178 1.28 -6.86 -14.87
N LYS A 179 2.58 -6.75 -15.14
CA LYS A 179 3.43 -5.61 -14.76
C LYS A 179 2.73 -4.27 -15.08
N GLY A 180 2.68 -3.38 -14.10
CA GLY A 180 1.99 -2.09 -14.16
C GLY A 180 0.51 -2.13 -13.75
N SER A 181 0.00 -3.28 -13.34
CA SER A 181 -1.32 -3.38 -12.74
C SER A 181 -1.31 -2.92 -11.28
N ILE A 182 -2.47 -2.50 -10.80
CA ILE A 182 -2.74 -2.19 -9.40
C ILE A 182 -3.72 -3.23 -8.84
N ILE A 183 -3.53 -3.64 -7.59
CA ILE A 183 -4.52 -4.41 -6.84
C ILE A 183 -4.92 -3.57 -5.63
N LEU A 184 -6.19 -3.22 -5.48
CA LEU A 184 -6.72 -2.60 -4.27
C LEU A 184 -7.45 -3.64 -3.44
N PHE A 185 -7.30 -3.60 -2.12
CA PHE A 185 -8.02 -4.49 -1.22
C PHE A 185 -8.30 -3.86 0.15
N ASP A 186 -9.41 -4.28 0.74
CA ASP A 186 -9.80 -3.92 2.11
C ASP A 186 -8.79 -4.51 3.11
N SER A 187 -8.28 -3.71 4.04
CA SER A 187 -7.29 -4.18 5.02
C SER A 187 -7.81 -5.30 5.93
N ASN A 188 -9.13 -5.47 6.07
CA ASN A 188 -9.74 -6.58 6.81
C ASN A 188 -9.65 -7.92 6.05
N LEU A 189 -9.27 -7.92 4.78
CA LEU A 189 -9.22 -9.12 3.95
C LEU A 189 -8.04 -10.02 4.35
N TRP A 190 -8.32 -11.29 4.62
CA TRP A 190 -7.26 -12.28 4.84
C TRP A 190 -6.54 -12.59 3.54
N HIS A 191 -5.22 -12.51 3.59
CA HIS A 191 -4.36 -12.69 2.43
C HIS A 191 -2.99 -13.24 2.82
N ALA A 192 -2.22 -13.66 1.82
CA ALA A 192 -0.87 -14.16 1.99
C ALA A 192 -0.07 -14.04 0.68
N GLY A 193 1.22 -13.76 0.77
CA GLY A 193 2.13 -13.91 -0.37
C GLY A 193 2.21 -15.36 -0.83
N GLY A 194 2.07 -15.61 -2.13
CA GLY A 194 2.24 -16.96 -2.68
C GLY A 194 3.70 -17.42 -2.67
N ILE A 195 3.91 -18.74 -2.72
CA ILE A 195 5.25 -19.33 -2.83
C ILE A 195 5.79 -19.12 -4.25
N ASN A 196 7.01 -18.58 -4.38
CA ASN A 196 7.67 -18.45 -5.67
C ASN A 196 8.45 -19.72 -6.01
N PHE A 197 7.98 -20.48 -6.99
CA PHE A 197 8.63 -21.71 -7.46
C PHE A 197 9.64 -21.46 -8.59
N THR A 198 9.72 -20.23 -9.11
CA THR A 198 10.56 -19.88 -10.25
C THR A 198 12.00 -19.53 -9.83
N ARG A 199 12.90 -19.35 -10.80
CA ARG A 199 14.28 -18.90 -10.54
C ARG A 199 14.42 -17.37 -10.45
N LYS A 200 13.40 -16.62 -10.90
CA LYS A 200 13.41 -15.16 -10.91
C LYS A 200 12.76 -14.62 -9.65
N GLN A 201 13.22 -13.46 -9.19
CA GLN A 201 12.54 -12.71 -8.15
C GLN A 201 11.25 -12.09 -8.69
N ARG A 202 10.27 -11.88 -7.80
CA ARG A 202 9.00 -11.21 -8.07
C ARG A 202 8.86 -10.03 -7.13
N ARG A 203 8.85 -8.81 -7.67
CA ARG A 203 8.80 -7.58 -6.89
C ARG A 203 7.40 -6.98 -6.89
N ALA A 204 7.09 -6.28 -5.82
CA ALA A 204 5.88 -5.48 -5.69
C ALA A 204 6.14 -4.28 -4.77
N LEU A 205 5.39 -3.19 -4.98
CA LEU A 205 5.18 -2.21 -3.92
C LEU A 205 3.86 -2.49 -3.23
N THR A 206 3.79 -2.17 -1.94
CA THR A 206 2.58 -2.19 -1.12
C THR A 206 2.44 -0.82 -0.49
N LEU A 207 1.30 -0.18 -0.71
CA LEU A 207 0.98 1.12 -0.14
C LEU A 207 -0.27 0.95 0.72
N GLY A 208 -0.23 1.47 1.94
CA GLY A 208 -1.40 1.59 2.78
C GLY A 208 -1.89 3.01 2.83
N PHE A 209 -3.19 3.20 2.71
CA PHE A 209 -3.84 4.50 2.83
C PHE A 209 -4.89 4.45 3.93
N THR A 210 -4.91 5.48 4.77
CA THR A 210 -5.83 5.59 5.90
C THR A 210 -6.54 6.91 5.91
N LYS A 211 -7.64 6.97 6.68
CA LYS A 211 -8.21 8.26 7.07
C LYS A 211 -7.15 9.13 7.77
N PRO A 212 -7.16 10.46 7.61
CA PRO A 212 -6.07 11.30 8.09
C PRO A 212 -5.87 11.34 9.62
N TYR A 213 -6.91 11.06 10.40
CA TYR A 213 -6.79 10.93 11.87
C TYR A 213 -6.16 9.59 12.33
N ILE A 214 -5.90 8.64 11.42
CA ILE A 214 -5.22 7.38 11.75
C ILE A 214 -3.71 7.60 11.68
N LYS A 215 -3.00 7.29 12.77
CA LYS A 215 -1.56 7.44 12.88
C LYS A 215 -0.82 6.68 11.76
N GLN A 216 0.04 7.38 11.03
CA GLN A 216 0.96 6.78 10.04
C GLN A 216 1.98 5.87 10.74
N GLN A 217 2.45 4.82 10.05
CA GLN A 217 3.51 3.96 10.58
C GLN A 217 4.87 4.68 10.65
N PHE A 218 5.03 5.75 9.88
CA PHE A 218 6.24 6.56 9.81
C PHE A 218 5.87 8.04 9.68
N ASP A 219 6.59 8.90 10.39
CA ASP A 219 6.35 10.36 10.38
C ASP A 219 7.03 10.98 9.15
N TYR A 220 6.39 10.82 7.98
CA TYR A 220 6.91 11.32 6.72
C TYR A 220 7.09 12.84 6.69
N PRO A 221 6.15 13.67 7.19
CA PRO A 221 6.34 15.12 7.21
C PRO A 221 7.59 15.54 7.98
N ARG A 222 7.87 14.91 9.13
CA ARG A 222 9.08 15.18 9.90
C ARG A 222 10.33 14.67 9.19
N PHE A 223 10.28 13.45 8.64
CA PHE A 223 11.42 12.84 7.95
C PHE A 223 11.85 13.63 6.71
N LEU A 224 10.89 14.07 5.89
CA LEU A 224 11.17 14.89 4.71
C LEU A 224 11.45 16.35 5.08
N GLY A 225 11.03 16.80 6.27
CA GLY A 225 11.16 18.17 6.73
C GLY A 225 10.00 19.06 6.26
N TYR A 226 9.69 20.05 7.08
CA TYR A 226 8.51 20.90 6.87
C TYR A 226 8.69 21.93 5.75
N GLU A 227 9.90 22.48 5.60
CA GLU A 227 10.22 23.40 4.49
C GLU A 227 10.07 22.72 3.13
N TYR A 228 10.50 21.46 3.02
CA TYR A 228 10.29 20.68 1.80
C TYR A 228 8.80 20.47 1.52
N GLY A 229 7.99 20.27 2.56
CA GLY A 229 6.54 20.17 2.40
C GLY A 229 5.94 21.38 1.70
N GLU A 230 6.44 22.60 1.95
CA GLU A 230 5.95 23.84 1.34
C GLU A 230 6.23 23.94 -0.17
N THR A 231 7.16 23.14 -0.71
CA THR A 231 7.43 23.08 -2.15
C THR A 231 6.56 22.06 -2.89
N LEU A 232 5.86 21.21 -2.16
CA LEU A 232 4.98 20.19 -2.72
C LEU A 232 3.61 20.75 -3.08
N ASP A 233 3.02 20.23 -4.15
CA ASP A 233 1.63 20.55 -4.49
C ASP A 233 0.64 20.09 -3.41
N SER A 234 -0.59 20.59 -3.49
CA SER A 234 -1.63 20.34 -2.48
C SER A 234 -1.96 18.85 -2.30
N ASP A 235 -1.90 18.06 -3.37
CA ASP A 235 -2.27 16.66 -3.37
C ASP A 235 -1.18 15.81 -2.71
N LEU A 236 0.09 16.05 -3.06
CA LEU A 236 1.23 15.43 -2.38
C LEU A 236 1.28 15.81 -0.90
N ARG A 237 1.05 17.09 -0.56
CA ARG A 237 0.97 17.52 0.85
C ARG A 237 -0.12 16.76 1.60
N GLN A 238 -1.28 16.55 0.96
CA GLN A 238 -2.36 15.75 1.53
C GLN A 238 -1.93 14.31 1.74
N ILE A 239 -1.48 13.62 0.68
CA ILE A 239 -1.17 12.19 0.72
C ILE A 239 -0.03 11.89 1.69
N ILE A 240 1.00 12.72 1.73
CA ILE A 240 2.16 12.51 2.62
C ILE A 240 1.80 12.77 4.09
N GLY A 241 0.74 13.53 4.36
CA GLY A 241 0.23 13.80 5.71
C GLY A 241 0.59 15.18 6.27
N TYR A 242 1.15 16.10 5.47
CA TYR A 242 1.46 17.47 5.92
C TYR A 242 0.23 18.24 6.40
N ASN A 243 -0.95 17.94 5.83
CA ASN A 243 -2.24 18.53 6.18
C ASN A 243 -2.90 17.90 7.43
N ALA A 244 -2.35 16.79 7.93
CA ALA A 244 -2.90 16.00 9.04
C ALA A 244 -1.90 15.88 10.19
N ARG A 245 -0.99 16.86 10.31
CA ARG A 245 0.04 16.87 11.34
C ARG A 245 -0.58 17.15 12.71
N VAL A 246 -0.03 16.49 13.72
CA VAL A 246 -0.38 16.73 15.12
C VAL A 246 0.47 17.89 15.65
N PRO A 247 -0.13 18.97 16.20
CA PRO A 247 0.63 20.04 16.82
C PRO A 247 1.35 19.53 18.08
N ALA A 248 2.63 19.88 18.23
CA ALA A 248 3.52 19.49 19.31
C ALA A 248 3.68 20.57 20.40
N SER A 249 3.09 21.77 20.20
CA SER A 249 3.06 22.83 21.20
C SER A 249 1.75 23.61 21.19
N LEU A 250 1.47 24.35 22.27
CA LEU A 250 0.32 25.26 22.34
C LEU A 250 0.37 26.33 21.23
N GLN A 251 1.57 26.79 20.86
CA GLN A 251 1.75 27.75 19.78
C GLN A 251 1.37 27.14 18.42
N GLU A 252 1.66 25.86 18.19
CA GLU A 252 1.24 25.16 16.96
C GLU A 252 -0.26 24.84 16.95
N TYR A 253 -0.87 24.67 18.12
CA TYR A 253 -2.30 24.40 18.27
C TYR A 253 -3.16 25.67 18.09
N TYR A 254 -2.81 26.76 18.77
CA TYR A 254 -3.54 28.03 18.73
C TYR A 254 -3.19 28.86 17.49
N GLN A 255 -3.52 28.32 16.32
CA GLN A 255 -3.27 28.91 15.00
C GLN A 255 -4.59 29.27 14.28
N PRO A 256 -4.60 30.34 13.46
CA PRO A 256 -5.71 30.61 12.56
C PRO A 256 -5.86 29.46 11.55
N ARG A 257 -7.04 29.31 10.95
CA ARG A 257 -7.45 28.10 10.21
C ARG A 257 -6.45 27.71 9.10
N GLU A 258 -5.89 28.69 8.42
CA GLU A 258 -4.93 28.55 7.32
C GLU A 258 -3.54 28.08 7.77
N GLN A 259 -3.18 28.28 9.05
CA GLN A 259 -1.89 27.86 9.63
C GLN A 259 -2.00 26.57 10.46
N ARG A 260 -3.20 25.99 10.59
CA ARG A 260 -3.40 24.75 11.36
C ARG A 260 -2.64 23.58 10.72
N MET A 261 -1.95 22.84 11.58
CA MET A 261 -1.26 21.60 11.22
C MET A 261 -2.22 20.47 10.82
N TYR A 262 -3.39 20.44 11.46
CA TYR A 262 -4.49 19.54 11.16
C TYR A 262 -5.64 20.33 10.53
N LYS A 263 -5.88 20.12 9.24
CA LYS A 263 -6.92 20.87 8.49
C LYS A 263 -8.33 20.38 8.83
N SER A 264 -9.32 21.24 8.58
CA SER A 264 -10.73 20.98 8.96
C SER A 264 -11.41 19.87 8.15
N ASP A 265 -10.85 19.45 7.03
CA ASP A 265 -11.38 18.47 6.09
C ASP A 265 -10.69 17.09 6.19
N GLN A 266 -10.00 16.84 7.30
CA GLN A 266 -9.16 15.67 7.52
C GLN A 266 -9.91 14.50 8.22
N GLY A 267 -11.24 14.60 8.33
CA GLY A 267 -12.10 13.63 9.01
C GLY A 267 -12.77 14.24 10.22
#